data_AF-A0A3M4JHX5-F1
#
_entry.id   AF-A0A3M4JHX5-F1
#
_cell.length_a   1.000
_cell.length_b   1.000
_cell.length_c   1.000
_cell.angle_alpha   90.00
_cell.angle_beta   90.00
_cell.angle_gamma   90.00
#
_symmetry.space_group_name_H-M   'P 1'
#
loop_
_entity.id
_entity.type
_entity.pdbx_description
1 polymer ?
#
loop_
_entity_poly.entity_id
_entity_poly.type
_entity_poly.pdbx_seq_one_letter_code
_entity_poly.pdbx_strand_id
1 'polypeptide(L)' 'GEKIVIEAGVELTVKAGGSFIKLDAGGITMIGPIANVNAGGSAGTGTGIGIKPPRLPGVVDQDKAGSLMDPALVN' A
#
# COMPACT_ATOMS: atom_id res chain seq x y z
N GLY A 1 -20.65 7.14 4.24
CA GLY A 1 -21.15 6.55 2.99
C GLY A 1 -22.62 6.26 3.17
N GLU A 2 -23.43 6.53 2.15
CA GLU A 2 -24.86 6.20 2.19
C GLU A 2 -25.04 4.67 2.21
N LYS A 3 -25.91 4.20 3.10
CA LYS A 3 -26.28 2.78 3.20
C LYS A 3 -27.63 2.59 2.52
N ILE A 4 -27.70 1.63 1.61
CA ILE A 4 -28.95 1.20 0.97
C ILE A 4 -29.25 -0.22 1.43
N VAL A 5 -30.52 -0.47 1.81
CA VAL A 5 -31.04 -1.80 2.15
C VAL A 5 -32.28 -2.03 1.28
N ILE A 6 -32.33 -3.19 0.62
CA ILE A 6 -33.45 -3.60 -0.23
C ILE A 6 -34.00 -4.90 0.32
N GLU A 7 -35.26 -4.89 0.73
CA GLU A 7 -35.98 -6.04 1.27
C GLU A 7 -37.04 -6.50 0.28
N ALA A 8 -37.14 -7.82 0.08
CA ALA A 8 -38.13 -8.44 -0.78
C ALA A 8 -38.76 -9.65 -0.06
N GLY A 9 -40.06 -9.85 -0.23
CA GLY A 9 -40.82 -10.85 0.54
C GLY A 9 -40.66 -12.29 0.05
N VAL A 10 -40.69 -12.51 -1.27
CA VAL A 10 -40.65 -13.86 -1.87
C VAL A 10 -39.50 -13.98 -2.87
N GLU A 11 -39.31 -12.95 -3.68
CA GLU A 11 -38.29 -12.92 -4.72
C GLU A 11 -37.81 -11.48 -4.93
N LEU A 12 -36.50 -11.31 -5.17
CA LEU A 12 -35.90 -10.07 -5.66
C LEU A 12 -35.32 -10.31 -7.06
N THR A 13 -35.78 -9.54 -8.04
CA THR A 13 -35.26 -9.60 -9.42
C THR A 13 -34.74 -8.24 -9.87
N VAL A 14 -33.48 -8.19 -10.30
CA VAL A 14 -32.82 -7.02 -10.90
C VAL A 14 -32.59 -7.30 -12.39
N LYS A 15 -33.06 -6.42 -13.27
CA LYS A 15 -32.91 -6.56 -14.73
C LYS A 15 -32.15 -5.38 -15.33
N ALA A 16 -31.24 -5.66 -16.25
CA ALA A 16 -30.53 -4.64 -17.02
C ALA A 16 -30.08 -5.21 -18.38
N GLY A 17 -30.41 -4.56 -19.49
CA GLY A 17 -29.90 -4.91 -20.83
C GLY A 17 -30.08 -6.38 -21.23
N GLY A 18 -31.23 -6.98 -20.91
CA GLY A 18 -31.51 -8.41 -21.17
C GLY A 18 -30.86 -9.40 -20.21
N SER A 19 -30.01 -8.92 -19.28
CA SER A 19 -29.48 -9.71 -18.17
C SER A 19 -30.39 -9.59 -16.94
N PHE A 20 -30.38 -10.60 -16.08
CA PHE A 20 -31.08 -10.55 -14.80
C PHE A 20 -30.38 -11.30 -13.69
N ILE A 21 -30.62 -10.84 -12.46
CA ILE A 21 -30.27 -11.51 -11.20
C ILE A 21 -31.58 -11.73 -10.45
N LYS A 22 -31.81 -12.95 -9.99
CA LYS A 22 -33.00 -13.37 -9.25
C LYS A 22 -32.57 -14.03 -7.94
N LEU A 23 -33.18 -13.62 -6.84
CA LEU A 23 -32.99 -14.18 -5.52
C LEU A 23 -34.35 -14.71 -5.05
N ASP A 24 -34.44 -16.00 -4.77
CA ASP A 24 -35.64 -16.66 -4.24
C ASP A 24 -35.25 -17.71 -3.18
N ALA A 25 -36.24 -18.46 -2.68
CA ALA A 25 -36.01 -19.52 -1.69
C ALA A 25 -35.08 -20.65 -2.18
N GLY A 26 -34.90 -20.80 -3.49
CA GLY A 26 -33.98 -21.76 -4.11
C GLY A 26 -32.55 -21.25 -4.27
N GLY A 27 -32.31 -19.94 -4.05
CA GLY A 27 -30.99 -19.33 -4.06
C GLY A 27 -30.87 -18.16 -5.03
N ILE A 28 -29.68 -18.02 -5.62
CA ILE A 28 -29.34 -16.91 -6.53
C ILE A 28 -29.19 -17.45 -7.94
N THR A 29 -29.99 -16.91 -8.88
CA THR A 29 -29.89 -17.18 -10.32
C THR A 29 -29.42 -15.93 -11.05
N MET A 30 -28.46 -16.07 -11.97
CA MET A 30 -27.98 -14.98 -12.81
C MET A 30 -27.90 -15.42 -14.27
N ILE A 31 -28.44 -14.62 -15.18
CA ILE A 31 -28.31 -14.81 -16.63
C ILE A 31 -27.84 -13.51 -17.26
N GLY A 32 -26.78 -13.59 -18.07
CA GLY A 32 -26.24 -12.49 -18.86
C GLY A 32 -25.10 -12.98 -19.76
N PRO A 33 -24.72 -12.22 -20.80
CA PRO A 33 -23.66 -12.61 -21.72
C PRO A 33 -22.28 -12.69 -21.06
N ILE A 34 -22.05 -11.91 -20.00
CA ILE A 34 -20.83 -11.90 -19.19
C ILE A 34 -21.24 -11.87 -17.70
N ALA A 35 -20.69 -12.77 -16.90
CA ALA A 35 -20.85 -12.80 -15.45
C ALA A 35 -19.49 -12.58 -14.77
N ASN A 36 -19.32 -11.39 -14.18
CA ASN A 36 -18.10 -11.02 -13.47
C ASN A 36 -18.24 -11.38 -11.99
N VAL A 37 -17.85 -12.60 -11.62
CA VAL A 37 -17.88 -13.08 -10.23
C VAL A 37 -16.54 -12.78 -9.58
N ASN A 38 -16.55 -12.05 -8.46
CA ASN A 38 -15.34 -11.66 -7.73
C ASN A 38 -14.32 -10.87 -8.57
N ALA A 39 -14.77 -10.18 -9.62
CA ALA A 39 -13.89 -9.47 -10.56
C ALA A 39 -13.47 -8.07 -10.11
N GLY A 40 -13.64 -7.73 -8.83
CA GLY A 40 -13.41 -6.38 -8.30
C GLY A 40 -12.34 -6.36 -7.22
N GLY A 41 -11.38 -5.43 -7.35
CA GLY A 41 -10.43 -5.04 -6.31
C GLY A 41 -9.24 -5.97 -6.16
N SER A 42 -8.08 -5.57 -6.67
CA SER A 42 -6.79 -6.10 -6.21
C SER A 42 -6.27 -5.26 -5.06
N ALA A 43 -5.52 -5.87 -4.14
CA ALA A 43 -4.77 -5.11 -3.14
C ALA A 43 -3.86 -4.11 -3.88
N GLY A 44 -3.96 -2.83 -3.52
CA GLY A 44 -3.06 -1.82 -4.07
C GLY A 44 -1.61 -2.15 -3.73
N THR A 45 -0.69 -1.94 -4.67
CA THR A 45 0.75 -2.06 -4.40
C THR A 45 1.23 -0.82 -3.64
N GLY A 46 1.65 -1.00 -2.38
CA GLY A 46 2.37 0.04 -1.64
C GLY A 46 3.80 0.19 -2.15
N THR A 47 4.33 1.42 -2.19
CA THR A 47 5.76 1.64 -2.40
C THR A 47 6.52 1.25 -1.12
N GLY A 48 7.62 0.51 -1.26
CA GLY A 48 8.45 0.10 -0.12
C GLY A 48 9.02 1.28 0.66
N ILE A 49 9.57 1.01 1.85
CA ILE A 49 10.14 2.04 2.73
C ILE A 49 11.43 2.62 2.09
N GLY A 50 11.45 3.93 1.82
CA GLY A 50 12.61 4.65 1.29
C GLY A 50 13.70 4.93 2.33
N ILE A 51 14.28 3.88 2.92
CA ILE A 51 15.34 4.01 3.92
C ILE A 51 16.56 4.66 3.26
N LYS A 52 16.97 5.83 3.74
CA LYS A 52 18.21 6.48 3.30
C LYS A 52 19.41 5.74 3.88
N PRO A 53 20.43 5.39 3.09
CA PRO A 53 21.65 4.78 3.62
C PRO A 53 22.42 5.77 4.52
N PRO A 54 23.22 5.27 5.47
CA PRO A 54 24.13 6.11 6.26
C PRO A 54 25.05 6.93 5.36
N ARG A 55 25.33 8.18 5.75
CA ARG A 55 26.33 9.02 5.07
C ARG A 55 27.71 8.69 5.64
N LEU A 56 28.73 8.66 4.79
CA LEU A 56 30.12 8.62 5.24
C LEU A 56 30.41 9.86 6.12
N PRO A 57 31.09 9.69 7.28
CA PRO A 57 31.55 10.81 8.07
C PRO A 57 32.44 11.74 7.23
N GLY A 58 32.33 13.05 7.47
CA GLY A 58 33.24 14.03 6.86
C GLY A 58 34.68 13.82 7.31
N VAL A 59 35.63 14.28 6.49
CA VAL A 59 37.05 14.34 6.88
C VAL A 59 37.18 15.25 8.09
N VAL A 60 37.75 14.73 9.17
CA VAL A 60 38.13 15.55 10.34
C VAL A 60 39.38 16.35 9.99
N ASP A 61 39.47 17.57 10.50
CA ASP A 61 40.60 18.49 10.27
C ASP A 61 41.94 17.78 10.51
N GLN A 62 42.82 17.85 9.52
CA GLN A 62 44.23 17.47 9.71
C GLN A 62 44.91 18.60 10.46
N ASP A 63 44.74 18.62 11.79
CA ASP A 63 45.48 19.57 12.60
C ASP A 63 46.99 19.28 12.51
N LYS A 64 47.80 20.35 12.46
CA LYS A 64 49.25 20.23 12.43
C LYS A 64 49.74 19.99 13.86
N ALA A 65 50.49 18.91 14.06
CA ALA A 65 51.16 18.67 15.32
C ALA A 65 52.02 19.89 15.72
N GLY A 66 51.90 20.32 16.98
CA GLY A 66 52.69 21.41 17.53
C GLY A 66 54.18 21.10 17.54
N SER A 67 55.01 22.15 17.56
CA SER A 67 56.47 22.02 17.55
C SER A 67 57.00 21.36 18.83
N LEU A 68 58.04 20.54 18.69
CA LEU A 68 58.76 19.99 19.84
C LEU A 68 59.49 21.10 20.60
N MET A 69 59.62 20.92 21.91
CA MET A 69 60.33 21.84 22.81
C MET A 69 61.84 21.71 22.62
N ASP A 70 62.57 22.82 22.70
CA ASP A 70 64.03 22.80 22.54
C ASP A 70 64.72 22.00 23.66
N PRO A 71 65.82 21.28 23.37
CA PRO A 71 66.54 20.50 24.38
C PRO A 71 67.10 21.39 25.49
N ALA A 72 66.95 20.94 26.74
CA ALA A 72 67.46 21.66 27.90
C ALA A 72 69.00 21.79 27.85
N LEU A 73 69.50 23.00 28.10
CA LEU A 73 70.94 23.28 28.20
C LEU A 73 71.54 22.45 29.35
N VAL A 74 72.53 21.63 29.03
CA VAL A 74 73.34 20.92 30.01
C VAL A 74 74.44 21.87 30.49
N ASN A 75 74.51 22.09 31.82
CA ASN A 75 75.51 22.94 32.47
C ASN A 75 76.94 22.46 32.22
#